data_AF-A0A258Q2Z7-F1
#
_entry.id   AF-A0A258Q2Z7-F1
#
_cell.length_a   1.000
_cell.length_b   1.000
_cell.length_c   1.000
_cell.angle_alpha   90.00
_cell.angle_beta   90.00
_cell.angle_gamma   90.00
#
_symmetry.space_group_name_H-M   'P 1'
#
loop_
_entity.id
_entity.type
_entity.pdbx_description
1 polymer ?
#
loop_
_entity_poly.entity_id
_entity_poly.type
_entity_poly.pdbx_seq_one_letter_code
_entity_poly.pdbx_strand_id
1 'polypeptide(L)'
;MIYVSSVIRHVGLTPPVIKKIKVVQTELRYLEIDEIRKLLEDIKERSFGGYVICKIALETGARWGEASNVVSSQIKNGVLGLPSKHTKNKKPRYIPISVELANLINENAPLPDATSTFRRSIDACGIDLPDGQMTHVLRHTFASHFIANGGNIVALQKILDHCSLNVTMRYAHLSPEHFKDVLKYKPEWGEVDV
;
A
#
# COMPACT_ATOMS: atom_id res chain seq x y z
N MET A 1 -1.23 -21.89 -73.38
CA MET A 1 -2.36 -20.94 -73.39
C MET A 1 -3.20 -21.22 -72.16
N ILE A 2 -3.44 -20.36 -71.17
CA ILE A 2 -3.13 -18.95 -70.91
C ILE A 2 -3.10 -18.83 -69.37
N TYR A 3 -2.15 -18.04 -68.85
CA TYR A 3 -2.07 -17.62 -67.45
C TYR A 3 -3.35 -16.91 -67.01
N VAL A 4 -3.84 -17.20 -65.79
CA VAL A 4 -4.73 -16.29 -65.06
C VAL A 4 -3.96 -15.75 -63.86
N SER A 5 -3.46 -14.53 -64.00
CA SER A 5 -2.74 -13.78 -62.97
C SER A 5 -3.75 -13.09 -62.07
N SER A 6 -3.96 -13.58 -60.84
CA SER A 6 -4.71 -12.86 -59.81
C SER A 6 -3.75 -11.99 -59.00
N VAL A 7 -4.01 -10.69 -59.04
CA VAL A 7 -3.23 -9.61 -58.44
C VAL A 7 -3.53 -9.56 -56.94
N ILE A 8 -2.56 -9.95 -56.12
CA ILE A 8 -2.48 -9.48 -54.72
C ILE A 8 -1.33 -8.47 -54.67
N ARG A 9 -1.67 -7.19 -54.78
CA ARG A 9 -0.74 -6.10 -54.46
C ARG A 9 -0.38 -6.20 -52.98
N HIS A 10 0.85 -6.61 -52.71
CA HIS A 10 1.51 -6.46 -51.42
C HIS A 10 1.58 -4.96 -51.08
N VAL A 11 0.65 -4.48 -50.25
CA VAL A 11 0.83 -3.21 -49.55
C VAL A 11 1.73 -3.54 -48.36
N GLY A 12 3.01 -3.19 -48.48
CA GLY A 12 4.02 -3.36 -47.44
C GLY A 12 3.76 -2.46 -46.23
N LEU A 13 2.73 -2.76 -45.45
CA LEU A 13 2.50 -2.14 -44.15
C LEU A 13 3.35 -2.89 -43.12
N THR A 14 4.52 -2.33 -42.81
CA THR A 14 5.27 -2.74 -41.62
C THR A 14 4.39 -2.50 -40.38
N PRO A 15 4.24 -3.47 -39.46
CA PRO A 15 3.48 -3.25 -38.24
C PRO A 15 4.08 -2.08 -37.46
N PRO A 16 3.26 -1.22 -36.83
CA PRO A 16 3.75 -0.06 -36.11
C PRO A 16 4.70 -0.50 -35.00
N VAL A 17 5.91 0.06 -35.00
CA VAL A 17 6.87 -0.14 -33.91
C VAL A 17 6.33 0.60 -32.69
N ILE A 18 5.66 -0.13 -31.80
CA ILE A 18 5.21 0.41 -30.51
C ILE A 18 6.47 0.66 -29.67
N LYS A 19 6.91 1.93 -29.61
CA LYS A 19 7.91 2.35 -28.62
C LYS A 19 7.34 2.03 -27.24
N LYS A 20 7.95 1.07 -26.54
CA LYS A 20 7.70 0.86 -25.11
C LYS A 20 8.04 2.17 -24.41
N ILE A 21 7.00 2.91 -24.00
CA ILE A 21 7.18 4.05 -23.11
C ILE A 21 7.81 3.47 -21.85
N LYS A 22 9.07 3.86 -21.60
CA LYS A 22 9.76 3.51 -20.36
C LYS A 22 9.03 4.30 -19.28
N VAL A 23 8.09 3.63 -18.59
CA VAL A 23 7.42 4.23 -17.43
C VAL A 23 8.52 4.43 -16.40
N VAL A 24 8.96 5.68 -16.24
CA VAL A 24 9.79 6.08 -15.12
C VAL A 24 8.97 5.75 -13.88
N GLN A 25 9.41 4.78 -13.09
CA GLN A 25 8.75 4.50 -11.83
C GLN A 25 9.06 5.69 -10.92
N THR A 26 8.06 6.56 -10.71
CA THR A 26 8.16 7.62 -9.71
C THR A 26 8.49 6.98 -8.37
N GLU A 27 9.52 7.48 -7.69
CA GLU A 27 9.81 7.05 -6.32
C GLU A 27 8.56 7.26 -5.45
N LEU A 28 8.28 6.26 -4.61
CA LEU A 28 7.13 6.31 -3.72
C LEU A 28 7.48 7.20 -2.55
N ARG A 29 6.75 8.31 -2.38
CA ARG A 29 6.88 9.16 -1.21
C ARG A 29 6.11 8.54 -0.05
N TYR A 30 6.76 8.54 1.11
CA TYR A 30 6.16 8.21 2.38
C TYR A 30 6.49 9.32 3.39
N LEU A 31 5.70 9.40 4.47
CA LEU A 31 5.85 10.44 5.48
C LEU A 31 6.86 10.00 6.55
N GLU A 32 7.74 10.92 6.94
CA GLU A 32 8.57 10.75 8.13
C GLU A 32 7.76 10.96 9.40
N ILE A 33 8.26 10.47 10.55
CA ILE A 33 7.52 10.50 11.82
C ILE A 33 7.07 11.92 12.21
N ASP A 34 7.92 12.94 11.98
CA ASP A 34 7.57 14.33 12.28
C ASP A 34 6.49 14.89 11.35
N GLU A 35 6.46 14.46 10.07
CA GLU A 35 5.40 14.83 9.15
C GLU A 35 4.07 14.17 9.53
N ILE A 36 4.12 12.90 9.96
CA ILE A 36 2.95 12.18 10.47
C ILE A 36 2.37 12.94 11.68
N ARG A 37 3.20 13.34 12.63
CA ARG A 37 2.75 14.11 13.82
C ARG A 37 2.06 15.41 13.43
N LYS A 38 2.72 16.23 12.60
CA LYS A 38 2.17 17.51 12.12
C LYS A 38 0.84 17.33 11.39
N LEU A 39 0.77 16.34 10.50
CA LEU A 39 -0.45 16.01 9.77
C LEU A 39 -1.58 15.61 10.71
N LEU A 40 -1.31 14.74 11.68
CA LEU A 40 -2.31 14.28 12.64
C LEU A 40 -2.80 15.39 13.56
N GLU A 41 -1.91 16.28 14.00
CA GLU A 41 -2.28 17.47 14.79
C GLU A 41 -3.19 18.42 13.98
N ASP A 42 -2.79 18.80 12.76
CA ASP A 42 -3.56 19.72 11.92
C ASP A 42 -4.92 19.15 11.52
N ILE A 43 -4.96 17.89 11.05
CA ILE A 43 -6.22 17.31 10.57
C ILE A 43 -7.20 17.05 11.72
N LYS A 44 -6.72 16.76 12.93
CA LYS A 44 -7.58 16.57 14.11
C LYS A 44 -8.38 17.82 14.43
N GLU A 45 -7.76 18.99 14.34
CA GLU A 45 -8.42 20.29 14.55
C GLU A 45 -9.42 20.62 13.42
N ARG A 46 -9.13 20.19 12.18
CA ARG A 46 -10.01 20.47 11.02
C ARG A 46 -11.16 19.48 10.85
N SER A 47 -10.92 18.21 11.15
CA SER A 47 -11.86 17.11 10.97
C SER A 47 -11.43 15.89 11.79
N PHE A 48 -12.11 15.68 12.90
CA PHE A 48 -11.87 14.49 13.73
C PHE A 48 -12.12 13.19 12.96
N GLY A 49 -13.13 13.15 12.08
CA GLY A 49 -13.34 12.03 11.16
C GLY A 49 -12.13 11.78 10.25
N GLY A 50 -11.57 12.84 9.66
CA GLY A 50 -10.33 12.76 8.87
C GLY A 50 -9.13 12.25 9.68
N TYR A 51 -9.00 12.68 10.93
CA TYR A 51 -7.99 12.18 11.87
C TYR A 51 -8.13 10.66 12.10
N VAL A 52 -9.35 10.16 12.34
CA VAL A 52 -9.58 8.72 12.50
C VAL A 52 -9.24 7.96 11.20
N ILE A 53 -9.62 8.49 10.04
CA ILE A 53 -9.26 7.90 8.72
C ILE A 53 -7.74 7.80 8.56
N CYS A 54 -7.01 8.85 8.94
CA CYS A 54 -5.54 8.84 8.91
C CYS A 54 -4.95 7.75 9.80
N LYS A 55 -5.43 7.61 11.05
CA LYS A 55 -4.98 6.56 11.96
C LYS A 55 -5.25 5.16 11.42
N ILE A 56 -6.44 4.93 10.82
CA ILE A 56 -6.75 3.65 10.18
C ILE A 56 -5.71 3.34 9.09
N ALA A 57 -5.43 4.28 8.20
CA ALA A 57 -4.49 4.06 7.11
C ALA A 57 -3.05 3.84 7.62
N LEU A 58 -2.63 4.56 8.66
CA LEU A 58 -1.30 4.46 9.26
C LEU A 58 -1.08 3.19 10.09
N GLU A 59 -2.11 2.62 10.71
CA GLU A 59 -1.98 1.35 11.46
C GLU A 59 -2.18 0.10 10.58
N THR A 60 -2.87 0.22 9.43
CA THR A 60 -3.32 -0.95 8.66
C THR A 60 -2.85 -0.98 7.20
N GLY A 61 -2.33 0.12 6.66
CA GLY A 61 -2.02 0.24 5.23
C GLY A 61 -3.26 0.24 4.32
N ALA A 62 -4.44 0.53 4.87
CA ALA A 62 -5.66 0.74 4.10
C ALA A 62 -5.47 1.87 3.08
N ARG A 63 -6.07 1.71 1.89
CA ARG A 63 -6.20 2.85 0.96
C ARG A 63 -7.14 3.90 1.58
N TRP A 64 -6.99 5.17 1.21
CA TRP A 64 -7.86 6.25 1.72
C TRP A 64 -9.35 5.88 1.65
N GLY A 65 -9.81 5.45 0.46
CA GLY A 65 -11.21 5.06 0.28
C GLY A 65 -11.62 3.76 1.01
N GLU A 66 -10.69 2.90 1.41
CA GLU A 66 -11.02 1.74 2.27
C GLU A 66 -11.17 2.21 3.72
N ALA A 67 -10.25 3.07 4.18
CA ALA A 67 -10.27 3.64 5.53
C ALA A 67 -11.50 4.54 5.78
N SER A 68 -11.89 5.36 4.80
CA SER A 68 -13.04 6.27 4.90
C SER A 68 -14.39 5.55 4.94
N ASN A 69 -14.44 4.28 4.52
CA ASN A 69 -15.67 3.47 4.48
C ASN A 69 -15.72 2.42 5.60
N VAL A 70 -14.83 2.51 6.59
CA VAL A 70 -14.85 1.60 7.74
C VAL A 70 -16.09 1.86 8.60
N VAL A 71 -16.74 0.79 9.03
CA VAL A 71 -17.83 0.80 10.02
C VAL A 71 -17.50 -0.06 11.23
N SER A 72 -18.06 0.28 12.39
CA SER A 72 -17.79 -0.40 13.69
C SER A 72 -18.01 -1.92 13.64
N SER A 73 -18.98 -2.40 12.85
CA SER A 73 -19.28 -3.83 12.72
C SER A 73 -18.18 -4.66 12.06
N GLN A 74 -17.20 -4.01 11.40
CA GLN A 74 -16.02 -4.68 10.83
C GLN A 74 -14.95 -5.01 11.89
N ILE A 75 -15.12 -4.52 13.13
CA ILE A 75 -14.21 -4.80 14.24
C ILE A 75 -14.73 -5.97 15.06
N LYS A 76 -13.89 -6.99 15.25
CA LYS A 76 -14.16 -8.12 16.14
C LYS A 76 -12.88 -8.50 16.87
N ASN A 77 -12.94 -8.59 18.21
CA ASN A 77 -11.84 -9.04 19.05
C ASN A 77 -10.48 -8.34 18.76
N GLY A 78 -10.50 -7.01 18.61
CA GLY A 78 -9.29 -6.21 18.31
C GLY A 78 -8.77 -6.32 16.88
N VAL A 79 -9.57 -6.90 15.97
CA VAL A 79 -9.19 -7.11 14.57
C VAL A 79 -10.16 -6.38 13.66
N LEU A 80 -9.62 -5.58 12.75
CA LEU A 80 -10.38 -4.89 11.70
C LEU A 80 -10.38 -5.72 10.41
N GLY A 81 -11.57 -6.06 9.92
CA GLY A 81 -11.74 -6.71 8.61
C GLY A 81 -11.88 -5.70 7.47
N LEU A 82 -10.91 -5.66 6.56
CA LEU A 82 -10.96 -4.80 5.36
C LEU A 82 -11.24 -5.63 4.10
N PRO A 83 -12.09 -5.16 3.17
CA PRO A 83 -12.42 -5.91 1.96
C PRO A 83 -11.19 -6.09 1.04
N SER A 84 -11.07 -7.25 0.41
CA SER A 84 -10.06 -7.51 -0.65
C SER A 84 -10.58 -7.07 -2.02
N LYS A 85 -9.69 -6.51 -2.84
CA LYS A 85 -9.98 -6.12 -4.23
C LYS A 85 -9.47 -7.13 -5.26
N HIS A 86 -8.59 -8.06 -4.87
CA HIS A 86 -7.85 -8.91 -5.80
C HIS A 86 -8.23 -10.39 -5.80
N THR A 87 -9.00 -10.87 -4.81
CA THR A 87 -9.37 -12.29 -4.75
C THR A 87 -10.67 -12.56 -5.52
N LYS A 88 -10.71 -13.64 -6.32
CA LYS A 88 -11.94 -14.13 -7.00
C LYS A 88 -13.12 -14.33 -6.03
N ASN A 89 -12.84 -14.49 -4.74
CA ASN A 89 -13.82 -14.66 -3.65
C ASN A 89 -13.85 -13.49 -2.64
N LYS A 90 -13.28 -12.31 -2.98
CA LYS A 90 -13.24 -11.07 -2.16
C LYS A 90 -13.02 -11.30 -0.65
N LYS A 91 -12.20 -12.29 -0.26
CA LYS A 91 -12.01 -12.63 1.15
C LYS A 91 -11.40 -11.43 1.87
N PRO A 92 -12.04 -10.90 2.94
CA PRO A 92 -11.47 -9.80 3.69
C PRO A 92 -10.09 -10.16 4.24
N ARG A 93 -9.25 -9.14 4.38
CA ARG A 93 -8.03 -9.24 5.17
C ARG A 93 -8.33 -8.74 6.58
N TYR A 94 -7.78 -9.44 7.55
CA TYR A 94 -8.02 -9.20 8.96
C TYR A 94 -6.74 -8.66 9.57
N ILE A 95 -6.77 -7.43 10.06
CA ILE A 95 -5.58 -6.71 10.54
C ILE A 95 -5.81 -6.39 12.03
N PRO A 96 -4.95 -6.89 12.93
CA PRO A 96 -4.97 -6.47 14.32
C PRO A 96 -4.75 -4.95 14.43
N ILE A 97 -5.52 -4.29 15.28
CA ILE A 97 -5.42 -2.84 15.51
C ILE A 97 -5.26 -2.55 17.00
N SER A 98 -4.74 -1.36 17.32
CA SER A 98 -4.67 -0.92 18.71
C SER A 98 -6.07 -0.80 19.34
N VAL A 99 -6.14 -0.97 20.66
CA VAL A 99 -7.38 -0.75 21.43
C VAL A 99 -7.87 0.70 21.27
N GLU A 100 -6.94 1.65 21.25
CA GLU A 100 -7.24 3.06 21.02
C GLU A 100 -7.92 3.29 19.66
N LEU A 101 -7.37 2.73 18.58
CA LEU A 101 -7.99 2.84 17.26
C LEU A 101 -9.35 2.15 17.20
N ALA A 102 -9.49 0.97 17.82
CA ALA A 102 -10.76 0.27 17.87
C ALA A 102 -11.86 1.13 18.55
N ASN A 103 -11.54 1.78 19.67
CA ASN A 103 -12.46 2.68 20.37
C ASN A 103 -12.82 3.89 19.51
N LEU A 104 -11.82 4.54 18.89
CA LEU A 104 -12.04 5.67 17.98
C LEU A 104 -13.00 5.30 16.85
N ILE A 105 -12.82 4.14 16.21
CA ILE A 105 -13.72 3.70 15.14
C ILE A 105 -15.13 3.42 15.70
N ASN A 106 -15.23 2.71 16.82
CA ASN A 106 -16.53 2.35 17.40
C ASN A 106 -17.37 3.57 17.77
N GLU A 107 -16.73 4.63 18.28
CA GLU A 107 -17.39 5.86 18.73
C GLU A 107 -17.72 6.83 17.58
N ASN A 108 -16.99 6.76 16.46
CA ASN A 108 -17.04 7.81 15.43
C ASN A 108 -17.46 7.32 14.04
N ALA A 109 -17.51 6.00 13.78
CA ALA A 109 -17.99 5.49 12.50
C ALA A 109 -19.53 5.53 12.42
N PRO A 110 -20.14 5.84 11.26
CA PRO A 110 -19.51 6.07 9.95
C PRO A 110 -18.75 7.39 9.86
N LEU A 111 -17.58 7.36 9.23
CA LEU A 111 -16.70 8.52 9.14
C LEU A 111 -17.15 9.44 7.99
N PRO A 112 -17.21 10.77 8.19
CA PRO A 112 -17.55 11.71 7.13
C PRO A 112 -16.45 11.75 6.06
N ASP A 113 -16.80 12.12 4.83
CA ASP A 113 -15.79 12.37 3.79
C ASP A 113 -14.86 13.51 4.24
N ALA A 114 -13.57 13.19 4.30
CA ALA A 114 -12.54 14.14 4.69
C ALA A 114 -11.50 14.34 3.59
N THR A 115 -11.77 13.90 2.35
CA THR A 115 -10.78 13.89 1.26
C THR A 115 -10.24 15.30 0.94
N SER A 116 -11.12 16.31 0.91
CA SER A 116 -10.72 17.70 0.69
C SER A 116 -9.98 18.29 1.89
N THR A 117 -10.36 17.91 3.11
CA THR A 117 -9.70 18.33 4.35
C THR A 117 -8.29 17.73 4.44
N PHE A 118 -8.15 16.43 4.15
CA PHE A 118 -6.86 15.76 4.12
C PHE A 118 -5.89 16.41 3.14
N ARG A 119 -6.34 16.73 1.92
CA ARG A 119 -5.51 17.48 0.97
C ARG A 119 -5.07 18.84 1.54
N ARG A 120 -6.00 19.61 2.11
CA ARG A 120 -5.68 20.90 2.74
C ARG A 120 -4.69 20.76 3.90
N SER A 121 -4.77 19.69 4.70
CA SER A 121 -3.83 19.41 5.78
C SER A 121 -2.44 19.07 5.25
N ILE A 122 -2.34 18.23 4.21
CA ILE A 122 -1.07 17.94 3.54
C ILE A 122 -0.40 19.23 3.04
N ASP A 123 -1.17 20.10 2.37
CA ASP A 123 -0.68 21.38 1.87
C ASP A 123 -0.25 22.32 3.03
N ALA A 124 -1.07 22.43 4.08
CA ALA A 124 -0.79 23.28 5.25
C ALA A 124 0.44 22.83 6.04
N CYS A 125 0.72 21.53 6.08
CA CYS A 125 1.92 20.99 6.71
C CYS A 125 3.18 21.09 5.82
N GLY A 126 3.06 21.61 4.59
CA GLY A 126 4.18 21.73 3.66
C GLY A 126 4.68 20.39 3.10
N ILE A 127 3.79 19.40 3.01
CA ILE A 127 4.12 18.04 2.59
C ILE A 127 3.95 17.93 1.06
N ASP A 128 5.04 17.97 0.31
CA ASP A 128 5.01 17.95 -1.17
C ASP A 128 4.88 16.53 -1.76
N LEU A 129 3.72 16.16 -2.29
CA LEU A 129 3.47 14.81 -2.80
C LEU A 129 3.51 14.76 -4.34
N PRO A 130 4.17 13.74 -4.94
CA PRO A 130 4.07 13.51 -6.37
C PRO A 130 2.61 13.28 -6.81
N ASP A 131 2.30 13.68 -8.04
CA ASP A 131 0.99 13.52 -8.64
C ASP A 131 0.46 12.08 -8.50
N GLY A 132 -0.79 11.97 -8.07
CA GLY A 132 -1.47 10.68 -7.90
C GLY A 132 -1.15 9.91 -6.61
N GLN A 133 -0.21 10.37 -5.77
CA GLN A 133 0.13 9.67 -4.52
C GLN A 133 -0.77 10.03 -3.32
N MET A 134 -1.53 11.13 -3.39
CA MET A 134 -2.38 11.62 -2.29
C MET A 134 -3.25 10.51 -1.65
N THR A 135 -3.89 9.67 -2.46
CA THR A 135 -4.80 8.62 -1.94
C THR A 135 -4.08 7.40 -1.34
N HIS A 136 -2.77 7.31 -1.50
CA HIS A 136 -1.93 6.16 -1.12
C HIS A 136 -0.75 6.52 -0.22
N VAL A 137 -0.46 7.80 0.02
CA VAL A 137 0.71 8.22 0.82
C VAL A 137 0.73 7.60 2.21
N LEU A 138 -0.41 7.53 2.91
CA LEU A 138 -0.49 6.93 4.25
C LEU A 138 -0.26 5.41 4.21
N ARG A 139 -0.69 4.75 3.12
CA ARG A 139 -0.41 3.33 2.88
C ARG A 139 1.07 3.09 2.58
N HIS A 140 1.69 3.94 1.77
CA HIS A 140 3.13 3.91 1.53
C HIS A 140 3.91 4.16 2.82
N THR A 141 3.40 5.05 3.67
CA THR A 141 3.94 5.32 5.01
C THR A 141 3.89 4.09 5.90
N PHE A 142 2.73 3.48 6.09
CA PHE A 142 2.63 2.22 6.83
C PHE A 142 3.60 1.16 6.28
N ALA A 143 3.61 0.96 4.96
CA ALA A 143 4.43 -0.07 4.32
C ALA A 143 5.94 0.17 4.51
N SER A 144 6.37 1.42 4.36
CA SER A 144 7.78 1.81 4.46
C SER A 144 8.28 1.64 5.89
N HIS A 145 7.55 2.19 6.87
CA HIS A 145 7.87 2.01 8.29
C HIS A 145 7.79 0.55 8.73
N PHE A 146 6.81 -0.21 8.23
CA PHE A 146 6.69 -1.64 8.55
C PHE A 146 7.94 -2.43 8.14
N ILE A 147 8.47 -2.21 6.93
CA ILE A 147 9.69 -2.88 6.47
C ILE A 147 10.94 -2.33 7.15
N ALA A 148 11.04 -1.01 7.33
CA ALA A 148 12.14 -0.37 8.06
C ALA A 148 12.28 -0.90 9.49
N ASN A 149 11.15 -1.24 10.13
CA ASN A 149 11.11 -1.85 11.47
C ASN A 149 11.35 -3.37 11.46
N GLY A 150 11.84 -3.96 10.37
CA GLY A 150 12.14 -5.40 10.26
C GLY A 150 10.93 -6.29 9.97
N GLY A 151 9.82 -5.71 9.52
CA GLY A 151 8.61 -6.45 9.16
C GLY A 151 8.84 -7.40 7.98
N ASN A 152 8.17 -8.55 8.01
CA ASN A 152 8.29 -9.55 6.95
C ASN A 152 7.59 -9.09 5.65
N ILE A 153 8.31 -9.03 4.53
CA ILE A 153 7.77 -8.54 3.25
C ILE A 153 6.63 -9.39 2.67
N VAL A 154 6.60 -10.69 2.94
CA VAL A 154 5.50 -11.59 2.54
C VAL A 154 4.27 -11.33 3.40
N ALA A 155 4.45 -11.03 4.69
CA ALA A 155 3.34 -10.59 5.54
C ALA A 155 2.78 -9.25 5.04
N LEU A 156 3.64 -8.29 4.71
CA LEU A 156 3.22 -7.00 4.16
C LEU A 156 2.40 -7.16 2.86
N GLN A 157 2.81 -8.06 1.97
CA GLN A 157 2.06 -8.37 0.74
C GLN A 157 0.62 -8.79 1.02
N LYS A 158 0.39 -9.59 2.08
CA LYS A 158 -0.95 -10.01 2.51
C LYS A 158 -1.72 -8.88 3.20
N ILE A 159 -1.06 -8.12 4.09
CA ILE A 159 -1.66 -6.98 4.80
C ILE A 159 -2.17 -5.91 3.82
N LEU A 160 -1.38 -5.64 2.76
CA LEU A 160 -1.73 -4.65 1.75
C LEU A 160 -2.66 -5.19 0.66
N ASP A 161 -2.94 -6.49 0.62
CA ASP A 161 -3.67 -7.16 -0.46
C ASP A 161 -3.04 -6.87 -1.83
N HIS A 162 -1.72 -7.02 -1.96
CA HIS A 162 -1.06 -6.90 -3.26
C HIS A 162 -1.23 -8.19 -4.07
N CYS A 163 -1.60 -8.06 -5.35
CA CYS A 163 -1.79 -9.21 -6.24
C CYS A 163 -0.51 -10.02 -6.51
N SER A 164 0.66 -9.41 -6.33
CA SER A 164 1.95 -10.06 -6.49
C SER A 164 2.99 -9.46 -5.55
N LEU A 165 3.99 -10.27 -5.19
CA LEU A 165 5.12 -9.82 -4.36
C LEU A 165 5.91 -8.69 -5.05
N ASN A 166 5.99 -8.70 -6.38
CA ASN A 166 6.68 -7.67 -7.16
C ASN A 166 6.19 -6.24 -6.87
N VAL A 167 4.90 -6.07 -6.53
CA VAL A 167 4.36 -4.76 -6.12
C VAL A 167 4.92 -4.35 -4.75
N THR A 168 4.99 -5.30 -3.82
CA THR A 168 5.53 -5.09 -2.47
C THR A 168 7.05 -4.90 -2.46
N MET A 169 7.78 -5.47 -3.43
CA MET A 169 9.25 -5.36 -3.51
C MET A 169 9.76 -3.92 -3.61
N ARG A 170 8.90 -2.96 -3.93
CA ARG A 170 9.25 -1.53 -3.91
C ARG A 170 9.73 -1.05 -2.54
N TYR A 171 9.30 -1.69 -1.44
CA TYR A 171 9.73 -1.35 -0.09
C TYR A 171 10.95 -2.14 0.40
N ALA A 172 11.42 -3.14 -0.36
CA ALA A 172 12.43 -4.09 0.12
C ALA A 172 13.77 -3.43 0.50
N HIS A 173 14.12 -2.34 -0.16
CA HIS A 173 15.34 -1.56 0.11
C HIS A 173 15.36 -0.91 1.51
N LEU A 174 14.21 -0.80 2.16
CA LEU A 174 14.10 -0.27 3.53
C LEU A 174 14.36 -1.34 4.59
N SER A 175 14.45 -2.62 4.21
CA SER A 175 14.67 -3.69 5.17
C SER A 175 16.02 -3.51 5.84
N PRO A 176 16.12 -3.67 7.17
CA PRO A 176 17.42 -3.75 7.84
C PRO A 176 18.29 -4.82 7.20
N GLU A 177 19.60 -4.58 7.13
CA GLU A 177 20.56 -5.56 6.64
C GLU A 177 20.71 -6.71 7.65
N HIS A 178 20.19 -7.89 7.31
CA HIS A 178 20.21 -9.09 8.16
C HIS A 178 21.34 -10.07 7.82
N PHE A 179 22.41 -9.65 7.14
CA PHE A 179 23.49 -10.55 6.72
C PHE A 179 24.14 -11.32 7.89
N LYS A 180 24.11 -10.77 9.11
CA LYS A 180 24.64 -11.42 10.32
C LYS A 180 23.75 -12.56 10.84
N ASP A 181 22.47 -12.58 10.47
CA ASP A 181 21.53 -13.60 10.90
C ASP A 181 21.70 -14.94 10.17
N VAL A 182 22.55 -14.99 9.12
CA VAL A 182 22.87 -16.24 8.41
C VAL A 182 23.39 -17.31 9.38
N LEU A 183 24.25 -16.93 10.33
CA LEU A 183 24.78 -17.87 11.32
C LEU A 183 23.72 -18.31 12.35
N LYS A 184 22.67 -17.50 12.56
CA LYS A 184 21.55 -17.81 13.46
C LYS A 184 20.54 -18.77 12.82
N TYR A 185 20.37 -18.69 11.51
CA TYR A 185 19.34 -19.45 10.77
C TYR A 185 19.90 -20.55 9.88
N LYS A 186 21.23 -20.72 9.79
CA LYS A 186 21.83 -21.87 9.11
C LYS A 186 21.35 -23.18 9.75
N PRO A 187 21.23 -24.27 8.99
CA PRO A 187 20.98 -25.57 9.58
C PRO A 187 22.17 -25.98 10.47
N GLU A 188 21.88 -26.70 11.55
CA GLU A 188 22.88 -27.36 12.40
C GLU A 188 22.71 -28.86 12.23
N TRP A 189 23.81 -29.57 11.92
CA TRP A 189 23.78 -31.01 11.62
C TRP A 189 24.62 -31.88 12.56
N GLY A 190 25.12 -31.34 13.68
CA GLY A 190 25.92 -32.09 14.65
C GLY A 190 27.24 -32.64 14.09
N GLU A 191 28.02 -33.33 14.92
CA GLU A 191 29.14 -34.15 14.42
C GLU A 191 28.59 -35.39 13.72
N VAL A 192 29.12 -35.68 12.53
CA VAL A 192 28.85 -36.93 11.83
C VAL A 192 29.97 -37.87 12.22
N ASP A 193 29.66 -38.86 13.05
CA ASP A 193 30.61 -39.94 13.37
C ASP A 193 31.01 -40.63 12.05
N VAL A 194 32.31 -40.55 11.73
CA VAL A 194 32.95 -41.19 10.56
C VAL A 194 33.48 -42.57 10.90
#